data_AF-A0A7W2AGQ3-F1
#
_entry.id   AF-A0A7W2AGQ3-F1
#
_cell.length_a   1.000
_cell.length_b   1.000
_cell.length_c   1.000
_cell.angle_alpha   90.00
_cell.angle_beta   90.00
_cell.angle_gamma   90.00
#
_symmetry.space_group_name_H-M   'P 1'
#
loop_
_entity.id
_entity.type
_entity.pdbx_description
1 polymer ?
#
loop_
_entity_poly.entity_id
_entity_poly.type
_entity_poly.pdbx_seq_one_letter_code
_entity_poly.pdbx_strand_id
1 'polypeptide(L)'
;MATPKHILSIIEQHKQPGEYYNIGPELILVQNQRYYGASYHRGRDVVGYLIVHENGELPPKNEVEEQLLIAIGITHIAQVYRTFFLRASKRKLTLTKMARNLLLKLKRSTENIKETDYQVSLDRFLDMTQTMLKEQELARNVTGEMTKFIEKGIQSGVMTMASYEEMQEYQFKIGKAFFNQNYIQMKTYEDRKKVVAYLYQYRKWISALLLSFYNQQLLTDRVNERDRQDFDRAKRRFLEGKKLQEDEEEFQKALSALRNPD
;
A
#
# COMPACT_ATOMS: atom_id res chain seq x y z
N MET A 1 -24.24 -5.48 8.69
CA MET A 1 -25.64 -5.22 9.10
C MET A 1 -26.41 -4.66 7.92
N ALA A 2 -27.73 -4.86 7.84
CA ALA A 2 -28.53 -4.22 6.79
C ALA A 2 -28.79 -2.74 7.16
N THR A 3 -28.58 -1.82 6.21
CA THR A 3 -28.86 -0.40 6.42
C THR A 3 -30.37 -0.19 6.66
N PRO A 4 -30.77 0.55 7.71
CA PRO A 4 -32.18 0.83 7.99
C PRO A 4 -32.89 1.56 6.84
N LYS A 5 -34.18 1.26 6.63
CA LYS A 5 -34.96 1.83 5.51
C LYS A 5 -35.04 3.35 5.53
N HIS A 6 -35.15 3.98 6.71
CA HIS A 6 -35.24 5.45 6.80
C HIS A 6 -33.93 6.11 6.34
N ILE A 7 -32.78 5.53 6.68
CA ILE A 7 -31.46 5.97 6.20
C ILE A 7 -31.36 5.82 4.67
N LEU A 8 -31.82 4.69 4.13
CA LEU A 8 -31.86 4.47 2.68
C LEU A 8 -32.70 5.53 1.97
N SER A 9 -33.88 5.86 2.51
CA SER A 9 -34.74 6.90 1.95
C SER A 9 -34.07 8.27 1.94
N ILE A 10 -33.35 8.64 3.01
CA ILE A 10 -32.61 9.90 3.08
C ILE A 10 -31.49 9.94 2.03
N ILE A 11 -30.72 8.86 1.90
CA ILE A 11 -29.64 8.77 0.90
C ILE A 11 -30.21 8.87 -0.52
N GLU A 12 -31.35 8.23 -0.80
CA GLU A 12 -32.00 8.30 -2.12
C GLU A 12 -32.51 9.72 -2.43
N GLN A 13 -33.07 10.43 -1.45
CA GLN A 13 -33.54 11.82 -1.64
C GLN A 13 -32.43 12.80 -2.03
N HIS A 14 -31.19 12.53 -1.61
CA HIS A 14 -30.04 13.37 -1.91
C HIS A 14 -29.34 12.96 -3.22
N LYS A 15 -29.83 11.94 -3.93
CA LYS A 15 -29.30 11.47 -5.22
C LYS A 15 -29.75 12.39 -6.35
N GLN A 16 -28.82 12.85 -7.18
CA GLN A 16 -29.16 13.65 -8.36
C GLN A 16 -29.40 12.76 -9.60
N PRO A 17 -30.10 13.26 -10.64
CA PRO A 17 -30.28 12.54 -11.90
C PRO A 17 -28.94 12.10 -12.51
N GLY A 18 -28.88 10.84 -12.96
CA GLY A 18 -27.67 10.25 -13.54
C GLY A 18 -26.65 9.72 -12.52
N GLU A 19 -26.95 9.78 -11.22
CA GLU A 19 -26.10 9.24 -10.16
C GLU A 19 -26.59 7.90 -9.63
N TYR A 20 -25.65 7.09 -9.18
CA TYR A 20 -25.87 5.96 -8.26
C TYR A 20 -25.12 6.21 -6.96
N TYR A 21 -25.50 5.53 -5.88
CA TYR A 21 -24.85 5.66 -4.58
C TYR A 21 -24.30 4.33 -4.09
N ASN A 22 -23.24 4.42 -3.29
CA ASN A 22 -22.68 3.32 -2.52
C ASN A 22 -22.74 3.70 -1.04
N ILE A 23 -23.24 2.78 -0.22
CA ILE A 23 -23.25 2.92 1.24
C ILE A 23 -22.07 2.13 1.79
N GLY A 24 -21.32 2.75 2.70
CA GLY A 24 -20.29 2.04 3.44
C GLY A 24 -20.88 0.82 4.14
N PRO A 25 -20.19 -0.34 4.16
CA PRO A 25 -20.71 -1.55 4.80
C PRO A 25 -20.79 -1.44 6.34
N GLU A 26 -20.24 -0.38 6.91
CA GLU A 26 -19.96 -0.21 8.32
C GLU A 26 -20.67 1.01 8.90
N LEU A 27 -21.12 0.87 10.14
CA LEU A 27 -21.61 1.96 10.97
C LEU A 27 -20.40 2.74 11.52
N ILE A 28 -20.42 4.07 11.42
CA ILE A 28 -19.35 4.93 11.93
C ILE A 28 -19.73 5.35 13.35
N LEU A 29 -18.84 5.13 14.31
CA LEU A 29 -19.04 5.49 15.72
C LEU A 29 -18.06 6.59 16.10
N VAL A 30 -18.59 7.78 16.38
CA VAL A 30 -17.85 8.97 16.82
C VAL A 30 -18.54 9.51 18.07
N GLN A 31 -17.79 9.72 19.16
CA GLN A 31 -18.33 10.23 20.43
C GLN A 31 -19.61 9.51 20.93
N ASN A 32 -19.63 8.17 20.83
CA ASN A 32 -20.78 7.30 21.13
C ASN A 32 -22.04 7.51 20.26
N GLN A 33 -21.96 8.33 19.22
CA GLN A 33 -23.01 8.53 18.22
C GLN A 33 -22.71 7.74 16.95
N ARG A 34 -23.80 7.29 16.33
CA ARG A 34 -23.75 6.32 15.22
C ARG A 34 -24.17 7.00 13.93
N TYR A 35 -23.39 6.77 12.89
CA TYR A 35 -23.53 7.42 11.60
C TYR A 35 -23.43 6.43 10.46
N TYR A 36 -24.07 6.75 9.35
CA TYR A 36 -23.96 6.07 8.07
C TYR A 36 -23.30 7.00 7.06
N GLY A 37 -22.34 6.45 6.30
CA GLY A 37 -21.69 7.17 5.21
C GLY A 37 -22.16 6.67 3.85
N ALA A 38 -22.50 7.60 2.95
CA ALA A 38 -22.80 7.32 1.55
C ALA A 38 -21.91 8.15 0.62
N SER A 39 -21.59 7.57 -0.54
CA SER A 39 -20.92 8.26 -1.64
C SER A 39 -21.78 8.19 -2.89
N TYR A 40 -21.84 9.29 -3.64
CA TYR A 40 -22.56 9.41 -4.90
C TYR A 40 -21.58 9.40 -6.07
N HIS A 41 -21.94 8.70 -7.14
CA HIS A 41 -21.07 8.42 -8.26
C HIS A 41 -21.74 8.79 -9.58
N ARG A 42 -20.96 9.39 -10.48
CA ARG A 42 -21.34 9.56 -11.89
C ARG A 42 -20.30 8.85 -12.75
N GLY A 43 -20.69 7.75 -13.38
CA GLY A 43 -19.73 6.86 -14.04
C GLY A 43 -18.80 6.21 -13.02
N ARG A 44 -17.51 6.56 -13.02
CA ARG A 44 -16.51 6.05 -12.06
C ARG A 44 -16.10 7.08 -11.01
N ASP A 45 -16.55 8.32 -11.15
CA ASP A 45 -16.11 9.43 -10.33
C ASP A 45 -17.05 9.64 -9.16
N VAL A 46 -16.47 9.84 -7.97
CA VAL A 46 -17.22 10.26 -6.79
C VAL A 46 -17.54 11.75 -6.92
N VAL A 47 -18.82 12.08 -6.87
CA VAL A 47 -19.35 13.44 -7.06
C VAL A 47 -20.03 14.01 -5.81
N GLY A 48 -20.11 13.23 -4.74
CA GLY A 48 -20.65 13.71 -3.47
C GLY A 48 -20.54 12.70 -2.34
N TYR A 49 -20.60 13.22 -1.12
CA TYR A 49 -20.66 12.42 0.10
C TYR A 49 -21.82 12.87 0.97
N LEU A 50 -22.36 11.96 1.78
CA LEU A 50 -23.39 12.28 2.77
C LEU A 50 -23.15 11.46 4.03
N ILE A 51 -23.15 12.14 5.17
CA ILE A 51 -23.13 11.53 6.50
C ILE A 51 -24.51 11.70 7.13
N VAL A 52 -25.10 10.59 7.58
CA VAL A 52 -26.45 10.56 8.16
C VAL A 52 -26.35 9.98 9.57
N HIS A 53 -26.87 10.68 10.57
CA HIS A 53 -26.95 10.15 11.93
C HIS A 53 -27.98 9.00 12.00
N GLU A 54 -27.83 8.06 12.95
CA GLU A 54 -28.66 6.85 13.03
C GLU A 54 -30.17 7.13 13.17
N ASN A 55 -30.54 8.26 13.78
CA ASN A 55 -31.94 8.71 13.89
C ASN A 55 -32.50 9.33 12.59
N GLY A 56 -31.68 9.52 11.55
CA GLY A 56 -32.06 10.14 10.27
C GLY A 56 -31.79 11.64 10.18
N GLU A 57 -31.19 12.26 11.19
CA GLU A 57 -30.74 13.65 11.11
C GLU A 57 -29.52 13.79 10.19
N LEU A 58 -29.41 14.97 9.57
CA LEU A 58 -28.27 15.37 8.75
C LEU A 58 -27.47 16.42 9.53
N PRO A 59 -26.37 16.02 10.19
CA PRO A 59 -25.57 16.98 10.93
C PRO A 59 -24.93 17.99 9.97
N PRO A 60 -24.68 19.23 10.41
CA PRO A 60 -24.00 20.25 9.61
C PRO A 60 -22.60 19.83 9.17
N LYS A 61 -22.10 20.41 8.07
CA LYS A 61 -20.80 20.06 7.46
C LYS A 61 -19.63 20.13 8.43
N ASN A 62 -19.61 21.15 9.30
CA ASN A 62 -18.54 21.35 10.29
C ASN A 62 -18.54 20.30 11.42
N GLU A 63 -19.61 19.51 11.57
CA GLU A 63 -19.74 18.47 12.59
C GLU A 63 -19.44 17.05 12.06
N VAL A 64 -19.32 16.89 10.73
CA VAL A 64 -19.19 15.56 10.09
C VAL A 64 -17.79 15.26 9.53
N GLU A 65 -16.81 16.13 9.78
CA GLU A 65 -15.44 15.98 9.26
C GLU A 65 -14.80 14.66 9.71
N GLU A 66 -14.92 14.32 10.99
CA GLU A 66 -14.36 13.10 11.58
C GLU A 66 -14.98 11.84 10.96
N GLN A 67 -16.31 11.85 10.82
CA GLN A 67 -17.10 10.76 10.27
C GLN A 67 -16.76 10.55 8.80
N LEU A 68 -16.60 11.64 8.03
CA LEU A 68 -16.18 11.59 6.63
C LEU A 68 -14.78 11.00 6.49
N LEU A 69 -13.84 11.43 7.34
CA LEU A 69 -12.47 10.92 7.34
C LEU A 69 -12.44 9.41 7.56
N ILE A 70 -13.19 8.91 8.54
CA ILE A 70 -13.32 7.46 8.81
C ILE A 70 -13.94 6.75 7.59
N ALA A 71 -15.05 7.26 7.06
CA ALA A 71 -15.80 6.64 5.96
C ALA A 71 -14.94 6.47 4.70
N ILE A 72 -14.27 7.54 4.27
CA ILE A 72 -13.45 7.55 3.07
C ILE A 72 -12.15 6.78 3.32
N GLY A 73 -11.50 7.05 4.44
CA GLY A 73 -10.21 6.47 4.79
C GLY A 73 -10.25 4.95 4.86
N ILE A 74 -11.21 4.38 5.60
CA ILE A 74 -11.35 2.93 5.73
C ILE A 74 -11.67 2.28 4.38
N THR A 75 -12.60 2.86 3.61
CA THR A 75 -12.98 2.35 2.29
C THR A 75 -11.78 2.34 1.35
N HIS A 76 -11.03 3.43 1.30
CA HIS A 76 -9.83 3.56 0.48
C HIS A 76 -8.76 2.54 0.88
N ILE A 77 -8.44 2.44 2.17
CA ILE A 77 -7.43 1.50 2.69
C ILE A 77 -7.85 0.05 2.39
N ALA A 78 -9.12 -0.29 2.60
CA ALA A 78 -9.65 -1.62 2.28
C ALA A 78 -9.56 -1.94 0.78
N GLN A 79 -9.81 -0.96 -0.08
CA GLN A 79 -9.66 -1.12 -1.53
C GLN A 79 -8.20 -1.36 -1.93
N VAL A 80 -7.26 -0.55 -1.43
CA VAL A 80 -5.82 -0.72 -1.68
C VAL A 80 -5.34 -2.08 -1.18
N TYR A 81 -5.79 -2.49 0.01
CA TYR A 81 -5.49 -3.79 0.58
C TYR A 81 -5.95 -4.95 -0.32
N ARG A 82 -7.22 -4.94 -0.76
CA ARG A 82 -7.81 -6.00 -1.58
C ARG A 82 -7.18 -6.07 -2.98
N THR A 83 -6.94 -4.92 -3.60
CA THR A 83 -6.46 -4.84 -4.98
C THR A 83 -4.96 -5.09 -5.10
N PHE A 84 -4.18 -4.63 -4.13
CA PHE A 84 -2.72 -4.62 -4.23
C PHE A 84 -2.04 -5.44 -3.13
N PHE A 85 -2.18 -5.06 -1.84
CA PHE A 85 -1.37 -5.65 -0.76
C PHE A 85 -1.59 -7.14 -0.56
N LEU A 86 -2.83 -7.60 -0.61
CA LEU A 86 -3.15 -9.01 -0.44
C LEU A 86 -2.50 -9.89 -1.51
N ARG A 87 -2.42 -9.39 -2.75
CA ARG A 87 -1.83 -10.12 -3.87
C ARG A 87 -0.30 -10.05 -3.82
N ALA A 88 0.24 -8.86 -3.53
CA ALA A 88 1.68 -8.62 -3.46
C ALA A 88 2.35 -9.38 -2.30
N SER A 89 1.70 -9.46 -1.13
CA SER A 89 2.23 -10.17 0.05
C SER A 89 2.34 -11.69 -0.15
N LYS A 90 1.48 -12.25 -1.01
CA LYS A 90 1.47 -13.67 -1.41
C LYS A 90 2.51 -14.00 -2.49
N ARG A 91 3.21 -13.01 -3.05
CA ARG A 91 4.24 -13.25 -4.08
C ARG A 91 5.31 -14.19 -3.53
N LYS A 92 5.58 -15.27 -4.26
CA LYS A 92 6.68 -16.20 -3.96
C LYS A 92 7.99 -15.57 -4.40
N LEU A 93 8.93 -15.39 -3.47
CA LEU A 93 10.28 -14.92 -3.76
C LEU A 93 11.28 -16.07 -4.01
N THR A 94 10.84 -17.09 -4.74
CA THR A 94 11.66 -18.28 -5.03
C THR A 94 12.95 -17.91 -5.74
N LEU A 95 12.88 -17.04 -6.76
CA LEU A 95 14.06 -16.57 -7.49
C LEU A 95 15.03 -15.80 -6.57
N THR A 96 14.52 -14.94 -5.68
CA THR A 96 15.37 -14.23 -4.70
C THR A 96 16.05 -15.20 -3.73
N LYS A 97 15.35 -16.25 -3.26
CA LYS A 97 15.96 -17.30 -2.42
C LYS A 97 17.05 -18.06 -3.16
N MET A 98 16.82 -18.41 -4.43
CA MET A 98 17.81 -19.07 -5.28
C MET A 98 19.03 -18.18 -5.50
N ALA A 99 18.82 -16.89 -5.83
CA ALA A 99 19.88 -15.91 -5.99
C ALA A 99 20.70 -15.75 -4.70
N ARG A 100 20.05 -15.59 -3.54
CA ARG A 100 20.73 -15.53 -2.23
C ARG A 100 21.63 -16.74 -2.00
N ASN A 101 21.11 -17.95 -2.24
CA ASN A 101 21.87 -19.18 -2.03
C ASN A 101 23.06 -19.28 -2.99
N LEU A 102 22.89 -18.84 -4.23
CA LEU A 102 23.99 -18.78 -5.21
C LEU A 102 25.05 -17.76 -4.77
N LEU A 103 24.65 -16.57 -4.34
CA LEU A 103 25.57 -15.52 -3.84
C LEU A 103 26.34 -15.99 -2.60
N LEU A 104 25.70 -16.71 -1.67
CA LEU A 104 26.38 -17.31 -0.52
C LEU A 104 27.44 -18.35 -0.92
N LYS A 105 27.12 -19.20 -1.91
CA LYS A 105 28.11 -20.15 -2.46
C LYS A 105 29.25 -19.43 -3.15
N LEU A 106 28.94 -18.39 -3.91
CA LEU A 106 29.94 -17.57 -4.58
C LEU A 106 30.88 -16.94 -3.57
N LYS A 107 30.35 -16.27 -2.53
CA LYS A 107 31.13 -15.65 -1.45
C LYS A 107 32.19 -16.60 -0.90
N ARG A 108 31.79 -17.82 -0.51
CA ARG A 108 32.71 -18.87 -0.03
C ARG A 108 33.74 -19.31 -1.07
N SER A 109 33.31 -19.49 -2.32
CA SER A 109 34.17 -19.96 -3.41
C SER A 109 35.09 -18.87 -4.01
N THR A 110 34.93 -17.63 -3.59
CA THR A 110 35.72 -16.48 -4.07
C THR A 110 36.43 -15.74 -2.96
N GLU A 111 36.55 -16.32 -1.76
CA GLU A 111 37.27 -15.69 -0.62
C GLU A 111 38.73 -15.36 -0.96
N ASN A 112 39.34 -16.15 -1.85
CA ASN A 112 40.72 -15.94 -2.30
C ASN A 112 40.87 -14.84 -3.38
N ILE A 113 39.76 -14.30 -3.91
CA ILE A 113 39.80 -13.19 -4.86
C ILE A 113 40.03 -11.90 -4.06
N LYS A 114 41.26 -11.36 -4.14
CA LYS A 114 41.70 -10.14 -3.43
C LYS A 114 41.08 -8.83 -3.96
N GLU A 115 40.29 -8.89 -5.02
CA GLU A 115 39.67 -7.71 -5.62
C GLU A 115 38.58 -7.14 -4.71
N THR A 116 38.92 -6.05 -4.03
CA THR A 116 38.09 -5.46 -2.97
C THR A 116 36.74 -4.95 -3.50
N ASP A 117 36.71 -4.38 -4.71
CA ASP A 117 35.47 -3.87 -5.33
C ASP A 117 34.47 -5.01 -5.59
N TYR A 118 34.93 -6.16 -6.10
CA TYR A 118 34.07 -7.33 -6.31
C TYR A 118 33.47 -7.84 -4.99
N GLN A 119 34.27 -7.99 -3.93
CA GLN A 119 33.78 -8.47 -2.64
C GLN A 119 32.74 -7.52 -2.03
N VAL A 120 32.97 -6.21 -2.13
CA VAL A 120 32.02 -5.20 -1.66
C VAL A 120 30.70 -5.27 -2.45
N SER A 121 30.76 -5.35 -3.79
CA SER A 121 29.56 -5.47 -4.60
C SER A 121 28.83 -6.80 -4.38
N LEU A 122 29.57 -7.90 -4.16
CA LEU A 122 28.99 -9.21 -3.83
C LEU A 122 28.24 -9.17 -2.50
N ASP A 123 28.82 -8.53 -1.49
CA ASP A 123 28.20 -8.37 -0.16
C ASP A 123 26.96 -7.49 -0.22
N ARG A 124 26.99 -6.38 -0.97
CA ARG A 124 25.81 -5.54 -1.19
C ARG A 124 24.71 -6.27 -1.95
N PHE A 125 25.07 -7.10 -2.93
CA PHE A 125 24.09 -7.91 -3.65
C PHE A 125 23.46 -8.97 -2.74
N LEU A 126 24.28 -9.64 -1.92
CA LEU A 126 23.78 -10.59 -0.93
C LEU A 126 22.85 -9.91 0.07
N ASP A 127 23.25 -8.76 0.63
CA ASP A 127 22.45 -7.97 1.56
C ASP A 127 21.11 -7.54 0.95
N MET A 128 21.11 -7.10 -0.32
CA MET A 128 19.87 -6.78 -1.05
C MET A 128 18.91 -7.98 -1.05
N THR A 129 19.39 -9.19 -1.39
CA THR A 129 18.51 -10.37 -1.41
C THR A 129 17.97 -10.73 -0.02
N GLN A 130 18.75 -10.49 1.04
CA GLN A 130 18.33 -10.73 2.43
C GLN A 130 17.27 -9.72 2.87
N THR A 131 17.53 -8.44 2.62
CA THR A 131 16.58 -7.36 2.89
C THR A 131 15.27 -7.59 2.14
N MET A 132 15.31 -7.94 0.85
CA MET A 132 14.09 -8.25 0.09
C MET A 132 13.26 -9.38 0.72
N LEU A 133 13.90 -10.45 1.18
CA LEU A 133 13.21 -11.57 1.82
C LEU A 133 12.61 -11.16 3.18
N LYS A 134 13.36 -10.41 3.99
CA LYS A 134 12.91 -9.88 5.28
C LYS A 134 11.71 -8.96 5.13
N GLU A 135 11.78 -8.01 4.20
CA GLU A 135 10.69 -7.06 3.94
C GLU A 135 9.44 -7.76 3.39
N GLN A 136 9.60 -8.80 2.56
CA GLN A 136 8.45 -9.59 2.10
C GLN A 136 7.79 -10.39 3.23
N GLU A 137 8.58 -10.91 4.16
CA GLU A 137 8.06 -11.60 5.35
C GLU A 137 7.30 -10.63 6.25
N LEU A 138 7.87 -9.43 6.50
CA LEU A 138 7.19 -8.36 7.22
C LEU A 138 5.86 -8.00 6.54
N ALA A 139 5.87 -7.73 5.24
CA ALA A 139 4.67 -7.42 4.47
C ALA A 139 3.61 -8.52 4.59
N ARG A 140 4.02 -9.80 4.56
CA ARG A 140 3.11 -10.94 4.74
C ARG A 140 2.49 -10.99 6.14
N ASN A 141 3.30 -10.81 7.17
CA ASN A 141 2.83 -10.88 8.55
C ASN A 141 1.83 -9.75 8.83
N VAL A 142 2.20 -8.51 8.47
CA VAL A 142 1.35 -7.33 8.66
C VAL A 142 0.08 -7.41 7.81
N THR A 143 0.17 -7.92 6.57
CA THR A 143 -1.04 -8.16 5.75
C THR A 143 -1.97 -9.16 6.44
N GLY A 144 -1.43 -10.23 7.05
CA GLY A 144 -2.22 -11.22 7.78
C GLY A 144 -2.89 -10.66 9.03
N GLU A 145 -2.23 -9.75 9.76
CA GLU A 145 -2.82 -9.00 10.87
C GLU A 145 -3.95 -8.10 10.38
N MET A 146 -3.71 -7.33 9.31
CA MET A 146 -4.71 -6.48 8.67
C MET A 146 -5.92 -7.29 8.16
N THR A 147 -5.71 -8.50 7.61
CA THR A 147 -6.80 -9.40 7.20
C THR A 147 -7.71 -9.71 8.39
N LYS A 148 -7.12 -10.15 9.51
CA LYS A 148 -7.87 -10.48 10.73
C LYS A 148 -8.58 -9.26 11.30
N PHE A 149 -7.93 -8.09 11.24
CA PHE A 149 -8.51 -6.83 11.68
C PHE A 149 -9.76 -6.46 10.86
N ILE A 150 -9.66 -6.49 9.53
CA ILE A 150 -10.78 -6.21 8.63
C ILE A 150 -11.91 -7.23 8.83
N GLU A 151 -11.59 -8.52 8.96
CA GLU A 151 -12.61 -9.56 9.21
C GLU A 151 -13.36 -9.32 10.52
N LYS A 152 -12.66 -8.91 11.59
CA LYS A 152 -13.29 -8.53 12.86
C LYS A 152 -14.14 -7.27 12.72
N GLY A 153 -13.67 -6.25 11.99
CA GLY A 153 -14.43 -5.02 11.74
C GLY A 153 -15.70 -5.26 10.93
N ILE A 154 -15.64 -6.16 9.94
CA ILE A 154 -16.83 -6.60 9.20
C ILE A 154 -17.81 -7.34 10.12
N GLN A 155 -17.31 -8.17 11.04
CA GLN A 155 -18.13 -8.89 12.01
C GLN A 155 -18.81 -7.97 13.02
N SER A 156 -18.09 -6.97 13.55
CA SER A 156 -18.66 -5.98 14.47
C SER A 156 -19.65 -5.06 13.75
N GLY A 157 -19.41 -4.78 12.46
CA GLY A 157 -20.22 -3.86 11.65
C GLY A 157 -20.07 -2.40 12.08
N VAL A 158 -19.07 -2.08 12.91
CA VAL A 158 -18.83 -0.75 13.48
C VAL A 158 -17.36 -0.38 13.33
N MET A 159 -17.12 0.84 12.86
CA MET A 159 -15.79 1.45 12.73
C MET A 159 -15.69 2.75 13.53
N THR A 160 -14.51 2.99 14.10
CA THR A 160 -14.20 4.18 14.90
C THR A 160 -12.95 4.89 14.34
N MET A 161 -12.62 6.06 14.89
CA MET A 161 -11.33 6.71 14.64
C MET A 161 -10.16 5.77 14.95
N ALA A 162 -10.21 5.04 16.07
CA ALA A 162 -9.19 4.06 16.42
C ALA A 162 -9.07 2.95 15.36
N SER A 163 -10.20 2.51 14.76
CA SER A 163 -10.16 1.56 13.65
C SER A 163 -9.46 2.12 12.42
N TYR A 164 -9.72 3.39 12.10
CA TYR A 164 -9.06 4.08 11.00
C TYR A 164 -7.55 4.24 11.24
N GLU A 165 -7.14 4.70 12.42
CA GLU A 165 -5.74 4.85 12.81
C GLU A 165 -4.98 3.52 12.73
N GLU A 166 -5.57 2.44 13.24
CA GLU A 166 -4.95 1.11 13.16
C GLU A 166 -4.81 0.63 11.69
N MET A 167 -5.83 0.88 10.86
CA MET A 167 -5.75 0.58 9.42
C MET A 167 -4.69 1.42 8.70
N GLN A 168 -4.53 2.69 9.05
CA GLN A 168 -3.45 3.53 8.53
C GLN A 168 -2.08 2.99 8.92
N GLU A 169 -1.91 2.53 10.16
CA GLU A 169 -0.66 1.95 10.62
C GLU A 169 -0.29 0.68 9.83
N TYR A 170 -1.26 -0.22 9.62
CA TYR A 170 -1.07 -1.39 8.76
C TYR A 170 -0.70 -0.98 7.32
N GLN A 171 -1.45 -0.04 6.72
CA GLN A 171 -1.18 0.46 5.38
C GLN A 171 0.25 1.03 5.28
N PHE A 172 0.68 1.81 6.28
CA PHE A 172 2.00 2.39 6.33
C PHE A 172 3.09 1.33 6.41
N LYS A 173 2.96 0.36 7.33
CA LYS A 173 3.92 -0.75 7.50
C LYS A 173 4.07 -1.58 6.22
N ILE A 174 2.96 -1.93 5.58
CA ILE A 174 2.96 -2.71 4.33
C ILE A 174 3.57 -1.90 3.18
N GLY A 175 3.12 -0.64 3.02
CA GLY A 175 3.63 0.27 2.00
C GLY A 175 5.14 0.49 2.12
N LYS A 176 5.63 0.72 3.34
CA LYS A 176 7.05 0.87 3.65
C LYS A 176 7.86 -0.38 3.29
N ALA A 177 7.36 -1.56 3.62
CA ALA A 177 8.03 -2.82 3.28
C ALA A 177 8.18 -3.00 1.77
N PHE A 178 7.13 -2.75 0.98
CA PHE A 178 7.22 -2.81 -0.49
C PHE A 178 8.10 -1.71 -1.08
N PHE A 179 8.03 -0.49 -0.54
CA PHE A 179 8.92 0.59 -0.94
C PHE A 179 10.39 0.22 -0.70
N ASN A 180 10.74 -0.29 0.48
CA ASN A 180 12.10 -0.71 0.82
C ASN A 180 12.63 -1.78 -0.15
N GLN A 181 11.79 -2.74 -0.55
CA GLN A 181 12.17 -3.75 -1.55
C GLN A 181 12.54 -3.11 -2.89
N ASN A 182 11.77 -2.14 -3.37
CA ASN A 182 12.05 -1.45 -4.64
C ASN A 182 13.28 -0.53 -4.51
N TYR A 183 13.37 0.21 -3.41
CA TYR A 183 14.48 1.11 -3.12
C TYR A 183 15.82 0.37 -3.09
N ILE A 184 15.92 -0.78 -2.40
CA ILE A 184 17.17 -1.54 -2.33
C ILE A 184 17.53 -2.18 -3.67
N GLN A 185 16.54 -2.61 -4.47
CA GLN A 185 16.76 -3.13 -5.83
C GLN A 185 17.38 -2.08 -6.76
N MET A 186 16.90 -0.84 -6.67
CA MET A 186 17.43 0.29 -7.44
C MET A 186 18.82 0.68 -6.96
N LYS A 187 19.02 0.84 -5.64
CA LYS A 187 20.30 1.26 -5.05
C LYS A 187 21.45 0.29 -5.36
N THR A 188 21.15 -1.00 -5.51
CA THR A 188 22.17 -2.04 -5.76
C THR A 188 22.35 -2.39 -7.24
N TYR A 189 21.68 -1.71 -8.18
CA TYR A 189 21.71 -2.04 -9.60
C TYR A 189 23.13 -2.19 -10.17
N GLU A 190 24.01 -1.22 -9.93
CA GLU A 190 25.38 -1.27 -10.45
C GLU A 190 26.23 -2.34 -9.76
N ASP A 191 26.07 -2.55 -8.45
CA ASP A 191 26.74 -3.64 -7.74
C ASP A 191 26.36 -5.01 -8.33
N ARG A 192 25.08 -5.21 -8.66
CA ARG A 192 24.60 -6.43 -9.30
C ARG A 192 25.22 -6.68 -10.67
N LYS A 193 25.36 -5.62 -11.48
CA LYS A 193 26.02 -5.70 -12.79
C LYS A 193 27.50 -6.01 -12.68
N LYS A 194 28.21 -5.36 -11.74
CA LYS A 194 29.62 -5.62 -11.45
C LYS A 194 29.84 -7.09 -11.12
N VAL A 195 29.08 -7.64 -10.18
CA VAL A 195 29.20 -9.05 -9.78
C VAL A 195 29.04 -9.98 -10.98
N VAL A 196 28.02 -9.76 -11.83
CA VAL A 196 27.81 -10.56 -13.04
C VAL A 196 29.00 -10.46 -14.01
N ALA A 197 29.51 -9.25 -14.25
CA ALA A 197 30.65 -9.02 -15.14
C ALA A 197 31.91 -9.75 -14.66
N TYR A 198 32.23 -9.64 -13.37
CA TYR A 198 33.36 -10.37 -12.77
C TYR A 198 33.20 -11.89 -12.92
N LEU A 199 32.00 -12.44 -12.71
CA LEU A 199 31.78 -13.88 -12.88
C LEU A 199 32.03 -14.36 -14.32
N TYR A 200 31.75 -13.54 -15.33
CA TYR A 200 32.13 -13.86 -16.71
C TYR A 200 33.65 -13.86 -16.91
N GLN A 201 34.35 -12.87 -16.35
CA GLN A 201 35.82 -12.76 -16.44
C GLN A 201 36.52 -13.97 -15.79
N TYR A 202 36.06 -14.40 -14.61
CA TYR A 202 36.60 -15.55 -13.89
C TYR A 202 36.04 -16.91 -14.36
N ARG A 203 35.44 -16.95 -15.54
CA ARG A 203 34.89 -18.16 -16.18
C ARG A 203 33.82 -18.92 -15.38
N LYS A 204 33.11 -18.24 -14.47
CA LYS A 204 31.97 -18.79 -13.71
C LYS A 204 30.65 -18.57 -14.47
N TRP A 205 30.61 -19.00 -15.73
CA TRP A 205 29.55 -18.63 -16.69
C TRP A 205 28.14 -19.05 -16.27
N ILE A 206 27.98 -20.23 -15.66
CA ILE A 206 26.67 -20.71 -15.19
C ILE A 206 26.11 -19.77 -14.11
N SER A 207 26.94 -19.38 -13.14
CA SER A 207 26.54 -18.46 -12.09
C SER A 207 26.24 -17.07 -12.65
N ALA A 208 27.05 -16.60 -13.61
CA ALA A 208 26.82 -15.32 -14.28
C ALA A 208 25.49 -15.30 -15.04
N LEU A 209 25.15 -16.36 -15.78
CA LEU A 209 23.88 -16.50 -16.50
C LEU A 209 22.68 -16.52 -15.56
N LEU A 210 22.73 -17.31 -14.48
CA LEU A 210 21.64 -17.37 -13.50
C LEU A 210 21.39 -16.03 -12.81
N LEU A 211 22.46 -15.31 -12.43
CA LEU A 211 22.34 -13.98 -11.83
C LEU A 211 21.94 -12.90 -12.86
N SER A 212 22.35 -13.03 -14.12
CA SER A 212 21.89 -12.16 -15.21
C SER A 212 20.39 -12.29 -15.43
N PHE A 213 19.89 -13.52 -15.48
CA PHE A 213 18.46 -13.80 -15.59
C PHE A 213 17.69 -13.23 -14.38
N TYR A 214 18.21 -13.44 -13.16
CA TYR A 214 17.62 -12.84 -11.97
C TYR A 214 17.60 -11.30 -12.05
N ASN A 215 18.68 -10.67 -12.50
CA ASN A 215 18.75 -9.21 -12.66
C ASN A 215 17.74 -8.68 -13.66
N GLN A 216 17.53 -9.36 -14.79
CA GLN A 216 16.50 -9.00 -15.77
C GLN A 216 15.09 -9.07 -15.19
N GLN A 217 14.80 -10.04 -14.32
CA GLN A 217 13.50 -10.14 -13.64
C GLN A 217 13.26 -9.04 -12.59
N LEU A 218 14.33 -8.37 -12.13
CA LEU A 218 14.26 -7.21 -11.24
C LEU A 218 14.26 -5.87 -12.00
N LEU A 219 14.64 -5.88 -13.28
CA LEU A 219 14.65 -4.68 -14.09
C LEU A 219 13.24 -4.34 -14.53
N THR A 220 12.73 -3.22 -14.03
CA THR A 220 11.65 -2.50 -14.68
C THR A 220 12.25 -1.68 -15.81
N ASP A 221 12.52 -2.29 -16.96
CA ASP A 221 13.05 -1.60 -18.17
C ASP A 221 12.08 -0.56 -18.75
N ARG A 222 10.95 -0.28 -18.07
CA ARG A 222 9.93 0.70 -18.46
C ARG A 222 9.41 1.43 -17.23
N VAL A 223 10.24 2.32 -16.66
CA VAL A 223 9.78 3.31 -15.67
C VAL A 223 9.33 4.53 -16.46
N ASN A 224 8.02 4.75 -16.55
CA ASN A 224 7.46 5.96 -17.15
C ASN A 224 7.55 7.14 -16.16
N GLU A 225 7.23 8.37 -16.60
CA GLU A 225 7.32 9.56 -15.73
C GLU A 225 6.43 9.46 -14.49
N ARG A 226 5.25 8.84 -14.62
CA ARG A 226 4.33 8.62 -13.49
C ARG A 226 4.94 7.68 -12.44
N ASP A 227 5.60 6.60 -12.86
CA ASP A 227 6.27 5.67 -11.95
C ASP A 227 7.39 6.38 -11.16
N ARG A 228 8.07 7.36 -11.77
CA ARG A 228 9.08 8.19 -11.08
C ARG A 228 8.45 9.09 -10.04
N GLN A 229 7.36 9.77 -10.40
CA GLN A 229 6.62 10.63 -9.48
C GLN A 229 6.05 9.83 -8.29
N ASP A 230 5.50 8.64 -8.55
CA ASP A 230 5.00 7.74 -7.51
C ASP A 230 6.14 7.25 -6.60
N PHE A 231 7.32 6.96 -7.16
CA PHE A 231 8.51 6.60 -6.39
C PHE A 231 9.00 7.75 -5.50
N ASP A 232 9.10 8.96 -6.03
CA ASP A 232 9.54 10.14 -5.27
C ASP A 232 8.53 10.52 -4.17
N ARG A 233 7.24 10.37 -4.46
CA ARG A 233 6.17 10.50 -3.45
C ARG A 233 6.34 9.47 -2.34
N ALA A 234 6.53 8.20 -2.68
CA ALA A 234 6.74 7.13 -1.71
C ALA A 234 8.03 7.35 -0.90
N LYS A 235 9.10 7.85 -1.53
CA LYS A 235 10.37 8.20 -0.87
C LYS A 235 10.17 9.29 0.19
N ARG A 236 9.50 10.39 -0.16
CA ARG A 236 9.15 11.48 0.79
C ARG A 236 8.33 10.95 1.97
N ARG A 237 7.35 10.09 1.71
CA ARG A 237 6.49 9.51 2.76
C ARG A 237 7.24 8.54 3.67
N PHE A 238 7.94 7.56 3.11
CA PHE A 238 8.46 6.42 3.88
C PHE A 238 9.89 6.59 4.41
N LEU A 239 10.73 7.39 3.75
CA LEU A 239 12.10 7.67 4.22
C LEU A 239 12.18 8.99 4.98
N GLU A 240 11.49 10.03 4.51
CA GLU A 240 11.60 11.38 5.07
C GLU A 240 10.50 11.69 6.10
N GLY A 241 9.50 10.81 6.22
CA GLY A 241 8.40 10.97 7.18
C GLY A 241 7.49 12.17 6.89
N LYS A 242 7.53 12.71 5.66
CA LYS A 242 6.75 13.89 5.29
C LYS A 242 5.30 13.51 5.02
N LYS A 243 4.37 14.28 5.60
CA LYS A 243 2.97 14.28 5.15
C LYS A 243 2.92 14.79 3.71
N LEU A 244 2.11 14.13 2.89
CA LEU A 244 1.90 14.50 1.50
C LEU A 244 0.81 15.56 1.45
N GLN A 245 1.06 16.66 0.75
CA GLN A 245 0.09 17.75 0.59
C GLN A 245 -1.12 17.26 -0.23
N GLU A 246 -0.88 16.32 -1.15
CA GLU A 246 -1.89 15.69 -1.99
C GLU A 246 -2.95 14.93 -1.16
N ASP A 247 -2.56 14.31 -0.03
CA ASP A 247 -3.49 13.59 0.85
C ASP A 247 -4.47 14.58 1.51
N GLU A 248 -3.99 15.79 1.87
CA GLU A 248 -4.82 16.87 2.42
C GLU A 248 -5.73 17.47 1.34
N GLU A 249 -5.21 17.72 0.14
CA GLU A 249 -5.99 18.25 -0.99
C GLU A 249 -7.13 17.31 -1.39
N GLU A 250 -6.90 15.99 -1.38
CA GLU A 250 -7.95 14.99 -1.63
C GLU A 250 -9.03 15.01 -0.55
N PHE A 251 -8.65 15.16 0.72
CA PHE A 251 -9.61 15.26 1.81
C PHE A 251 -10.42 16.56 1.76
N GLN A 252 -9.78 17.70 1.52
CA GLN A 252 -10.47 18.99 1.33
C GLN A 252 -11.43 18.95 0.14
N LYS A 253 -11.06 18.27 -0.95
CA LYS A 253 -11.97 18.03 -2.08
C LYS A 253 -13.18 17.20 -1.64
N ALA A 254 -12.99 16.17 -0.81
CA ALA A 254 -14.10 15.39 -0.29
C ALA A 254 -15.02 16.21 0.63
N LEU A 255 -14.45 17.05 1.50
CA LEU A 255 -15.22 17.99 2.34
C LEU A 255 -16.05 18.95 1.50
N SER A 256 -15.45 19.52 0.44
CA SER A 256 -16.17 20.41 -0.47
C SER A 256 -17.33 19.73 -1.21
N ALA A 257 -17.29 18.39 -1.31
CA ALA A 257 -18.31 17.57 -1.96
C ALA A 257 -19.35 17.00 -0.97
N LEU A 258 -19.32 17.37 0.31
CA LEU A 258 -20.35 17.02 1.28
C LEU A 258 -21.71 17.62 0.88
N ARG A 259 -22.75 16.78 0.96
CA ARG A 259 -24.16 17.15 0.75
C ARG A 259 -24.91 17.44 2.05
N ASN A 260 -24.22 17.31 3.19
CA ASN A 260 -24.71 17.76 4.49
C ASN A 260 -25.05 19.26 4.46
N PRO A 261 -25.99 19.73 5.30
CA PRO A 261 -26.31 21.16 5.39
C PRO A 261 -25.10 21.97 5.87
N ASP A 262 -25.03 23.25 5.47
CA ASP A 262 -24.01 24.19 5.97
C ASP A 262 -24.22 24.53 7.46
#